data_AF-A0A951GJQ1-F1
#
_entry.id   AF-A0A951GJQ1-F1
#
_cell.length_a   1.000
_cell.length_b   1.000
_cell.length_c   1.000
_cell.angle_alpha   90.00
_cell.angle_beta   90.00
_cell.angle_gamma   90.00
#
_symmetry.space_group_name_H-M   'P 1'
#
loop_
_entity.id
_entity.type
_entity.pdbx_description
1 polymer ?
#
loop_
_entity_poly.entity_id
_entity_poly.type
_entity_poly.pdbx_seq_one_letter_code
_entity_poly.pdbx_strand_id
1 'polypeptide(L)'
;MASLTFAVSVCLDDFEYSIACRQRSSLEAAHRLEQIYLDDYATGSPAGSLRIWFAVKAEPSEQTTFLREVENRTVEAVFRKLKEEAAARMAAAGPSSATGGSAADAAREFAQAVQRWHDEAGVEARTGINWSHDWSARSHTYKPGQALRDLARIGNRNKQTAGQH
;
A
#
# COMPACT_ATOMS: atom_id res chain seq x y z
N MET A 1 10.18 16.46 -9.58
CA MET A 1 9.15 15.42 -9.82
C MET A 1 7.80 16.04 -9.54
N ALA A 2 6.82 15.85 -10.42
CA ALA A 2 5.45 16.25 -10.13
C ALA A 2 4.83 15.23 -9.17
N SER A 3 4.24 15.69 -8.07
CA SER A 3 3.46 14.83 -7.17
C SER A 3 2.05 14.70 -7.73
N LEU A 4 1.59 13.48 -7.99
CA LEU A 4 0.25 13.18 -8.49
C LEU A 4 -0.75 13.23 -7.35
N THR A 5 -1.78 14.07 -7.47
CA THR A 5 -2.91 14.07 -6.53
C THR A 5 -4.05 13.25 -7.13
N PHE A 6 -4.35 12.12 -6.51
CA PHE A 6 -5.50 11.29 -6.85
C PHE A 6 -6.72 11.72 -6.04
N ALA A 7 -7.87 11.82 -6.70
CA ALA A 7 -9.14 12.05 -6.06
C ALA A 7 -10.14 10.96 -6.48
N VAL A 8 -10.76 10.30 -5.50
CA VAL A 8 -11.80 9.29 -5.73
C VAL A 8 -13.07 9.74 -5.03
N SER A 9 -14.18 9.79 -5.76
CA SER A 9 -15.51 9.98 -5.18
C SER A 9 -16.17 8.64 -4.94
N VAL A 10 -16.68 8.41 -3.73
CA VAL A 10 -17.40 7.20 -3.35
C VAL A 10 -18.86 7.37 -3.69
N CYS A 11 -19.22 6.86 -4.87
CA CYS A 11 -20.51 7.10 -5.52
C CYS A 11 -20.72 8.60 -5.83
N LEU A 12 -20.99 8.90 -7.10
CA LEU A 12 -21.03 10.30 -7.55
C LEU A 12 -22.28 11.03 -7.03
N ASP A 13 -23.36 10.29 -6.77
CA ASP A 13 -24.61 10.81 -6.24
C ASP A 13 -25.31 9.77 -5.35
N ASP A 14 -26.18 10.25 -4.47
CA ASP A 14 -27.04 9.46 -3.58
C ASP A 14 -27.92 8.47 -4.35
N PHE A 15 -28.35 8.82 -5.57
CA PHE A 15 -29.16 7.93 -6.42
C PHE A 15 -28.37 6.74 -6.97
N GLU A 16 -27.03 6.81 -6.98
CA GLU A 16 -26.15 5.74 -7.46
C GLU A 16 -25.56 4.89 -6.32
N TYR A 17 -25.88 5.24 -5.06
CA TYR A 17 -25.38 4.55 -3.89
C TYR A 17 -25.91 3.11 -3.83
N SER A 18 -25.05 2.19 -4.26
CA SER A 18 -25.31 0.76 -4.35
C SER A 18 -24.06 -0.01 -3.92
N ILE A 19 -24.23 -1.29 -3.55
CA ILE A 19 -23.11 -2.18 -3.21
C ILE A 19 -22.08 -2.22 -4.36
N ALA A 20 -22.55 -2.29 -5.61
CA ALA A 20 -21.70 -2.31 -6.79
C ALA A 20 -20.90 -1.01 -6.95
N CYS A 21 -21.54 0.14 -6.75
CA CYS A 21 -20.86 1.44 -6.80
C CYS A 21 -19.79 1.58 -5.72
N ARG A 22 -20.13 1.23 -4.48
CA ARG A 22 -19.19 1.24 -3.35
C ARG A 22 -18.00 0.32 -3.62
N GLN A 23 -18.24 -0.87 -4.14
CA GLN A 23 -17.18 -1.83 -4.46
C GLN A 23 -16.24 -1.31 -5.57
N ARG A 24 -16.78 -0.70 -6.64
CA ARG A 24 -15.95 -0.07 -7.68
C ARG A 24 -15.09 1.06 -7.14
N SER A 25 -15.69 1.93 -6.31
CA SER A 25 -14.98 3.05 -5.68
C SER A 25 -13.86 2.57 -4.76
N SER A 26 -14.11 1.49 -4.00
CA SER A 26 -13.12 0.84 -3.12
C SER A 26 -11.95 0.26 -3.93
N LEU A 27 -12.24 -0.41 -5.05
CA LEU A 27 -11.20 -0.95 -5.94
C LEU A 27 -10.34 0.15 -6.57
N GLU A 28 -10.96 1.22 -7.07
CA GLU A 28 -10.22 2.36 -7.64
C GLU A 28 -9.35 3.04 -6.59
N ALA A 29 -9.91 3.33 -5.41
CA ALA A 29 -9.14 3.93 -4.31
C ALA A 29 -7.97 3.05 -3.86
N ALA A 30 -8.18 1.74 -3.75
CA ALA A 30 -7.12 0.80 -3.41
C ALA A 30 -6.03 0.75 -4.50
N HIS A 31 -6.41 0.77 -5.77
CA HIS A 31 -5.46 0.80 -6.88
C HIS A 31 -4.62 2.10 -6.89
N ARG A 32 -5.22 3.26 -6.58
CA ARG A 32 -4.45 4.52 -6.44
C ARG A 32 -3.51 4.51 -5.25
N LEU A 33 -3.95 3.96 -4.13
CA LEU A 33 -3.09 3.84 -2.96
C LEU A 33 -1.97 2.82 -3.17
N GLU A 34 -2.24 1.73 -3.89
CA GLU A 34 -1.25 0.75 -4.34
C GLU A 34 -0.17 1.41 -5.19
N GLN A 35 -0.54 2.29 -6.14
CA GLN A 35 0.42 3.07 -6.93
C GLN A 35 1.34 3.89 -6.03
N ILE A 36 0.80 4.61 -5.04
CA ILE A 36 1.61 5.39 -4.09
C ILE A 36 2.60 4.50 -3.34
N TYR A 37 2.17 3.32 -2.89
CA TYR A 37 3.01 2.37 -2.16
C TYR A 37 4.14 1.82 -3.04
N LEU A 38 3.81 1.39 -4.26
CA LEU A 38 4.78 0.83 -5.19
C LEU A 38 5.77 1.89 -5.71
N ASP A 39 5.33 3.13 -5.89
CA ASP A 39 6.22 4.24 -6.24
C ASP A 39 7.19 4.56 -5.11
N ASP A 40 6.72 4.56 -3.86
CA ASP A 40 7.57 4.78 -2.69
C ASP A 40 8.58 3.63 -2.50
N TYR A 41 8.15 2.38 -2.71
CA TYR A 41 9.03 1.22 -2.80
C TYR A 41 10.11 1.40 -3.89
N ALA A 42 9.68 1.74 -5.11
CA ALA A 42 10.54 1.78 -6.28
C ALA A 42 11.47 2.99 -6.29
N THR A 43 11.11 4.11 -5.67
CA THR A 43 11.85 5.38 -5.77
C THR A 43 12.34 5.93 -4.44
N GLY A 44 11.81 5.45 -3.31
CA GLY A 44 12.07 6.01 -1.99
C GLY A 44 11.41 7.38 -1.76
N SER A 45 10.44 7.74 -2.61
CA SER A 45 9.64 8.95 -2.48
C SER A 45 8.21 8.67 -2.94
N PRO A 46 7.17 8.98 -2.15
CA PRO A 46 5.81 8.75 -2.59
C PRO A 46 5.47 9.71 -3.73
N ALA A 47 5.08 9.16 -4.88
CA ALA A 47 4.79 9.97 -6.07
C ALA A 47 3.42 10.68 -6.01
N GLY A 48 2.70 10.65 -4.88
CA GLY A 48 1.38 11.25 -4.82
C GLY A 48 0.69 11.29 -3.47
N SER A 49 -0.54 11.82 -3.50
CA SER A 49 -1.50 11.82 -2.38
C SER A 49 -2.85 11.30 -2.86
N LEU A 50 -3.63 10.73 -1.95
CA LEU A 50 -4.98 10.24 -2.24
C LEU A 50 -5.98 11.00 -1.38
N ARG A 51 -7.00 11.58 -2.02
CA ARG A 51 -8.18 12.13 -1.36
C ARG A 51 -9.43 11.35 -1.74
N ILE A 52 -10.24 11.02 -0.75
CA ILE A 52 -11.51 10.30 -0.92
C ILE A 52 -12.64 11.21 -0.48
N TRP A 53 -13.66 11.33 -1.32
CA TRP A 53 -14.88 12.12 -1.07
C TRP A 53 -16.08 11.19 -0.95
N PHE A 54 -16.98 11.47 -0.02
CA PHE A 54 -18.21 10.70 0.15
C PHE A 54 -19.45 11.54 -0.16
N ALA A 55 -20.47 10.90 -0.74
CA ALA A 55 -21.79 11.47 -0.90
C ALA A 55 -22.43 11.88 0.45
N VAL A 56 -23.46 12.73 0.40
CA VAL A 56 -24.02 13.41 1.58
C VAL A 56 -24.61 12.43 2.60
N LYS A 57 -25.00 11.23 2.20
CA LYS A 57 -25.65 10.26 3.10
C LYS A 57 -24.71 9.31 3.85
N ALA A 58 -23.42 9.23 3.51
CA ALA A 58 -22.52 8.28 4.16
C ALA A 58 -22.26 8.68 5.62
N GLU A 59 -22.55 7.78 6.57
CA GLU A 59 -22.29 8.03 7.99
C GLU A 59 -20.78 7.99 8.30
N PRO A 60 -20.29 8.71 9.32
CA PRO A 60 -18.86 8.68 9.69
C PRO A 60 -18.29 7.27 9.93
N SER A 61 -19.12 6.37 10.47
CA SER A 61 -18.79 4.95 10.69
C SER A 61 -18.58 4.19 9.37
N GLU A 62 -19.45 4.40 8.39
CA GLU A 62 -19.35 3.82 7.05
C GLU A 62 -18.14 4.36 6.29
N GLN A 63 -17.91 5.68 6.40
CA GLN A 63 -16.73 6.34 5.83
C GLN A 63 -15.45 5.71 6.40
N THR A 64 -15.34 5.62 7.72
CA THR A 64 -14.19 4.98 8.39
C THR A 64 -14.00 3.53 7.95
N THR A 65 -15.09 2.76 7.86
CA THR A 65 -15.06 1.36 7.43
C THR A 65 -14.56 1.24 5.98
N PHE A 66 -15.02 2.11 5.09
CA PHE A 66 -14.56 2.16 3.71
C PHE A 66 -13.06 2.48 3.61
N LEU A 67 -12.59 3.49 4.35
CA LEU A 67 -11.17 3.89 4.34
C LEU A 67 -10.26 2.74 4.80
N ARG A 68 -10.64 2.03 5.87
CA ARG A 68 -9.92 0.83 6.35
C ARG A 68 -9.94 -0.31 5.33
N GLU A 69 -11.06 -0.49 4.63
CA GLU A 69 -11.18 -1.48 3.57
C GLU A 69 -10.21 -1.18 2.40
N VAL A 70 -10.14 0.08 1.98
CA VAL A 70 -9.21 0.55 0.94
C VAL A 70 -7.76 0.29 1.32
N GLU A 71 -7.36 0.67 2.55
CA GLU A 71 -5.99 0.41 3.03
C GLU A 71 -5.68 -1.08 3.10
N ASN A 72 -6.57 -1.90 3.70
CA ASN A 72 -6.35 -3.34 3.79
C ASN A 72 -6.19 -3.99 2.40
N ARG A 73 -7.07 -3.64 1.45
CA ARG A 73 -6.95 -4.13 0.06
C ARG A 73 -5.62 -3.74 -0.57
N THR A 74 -5.15 -2.53 -0.30
CA THR A 74 -3.86 -2.02 -0.80
C THR A 74 -2.70 -2.81 -0.21
N VAL A 75 -2.68 -3.00 1.11
CA VAL A 75 -1.64 -3.75 1.81
C VAL A 75 -1.54 -5.18 1.27
N GLU A 76 -2.67 -5.87 1.09
CA GLU A 76 -2.70 -7.22 0.51
C GLU A 76 -2.20 -7.25 -0.95
N ALA A 77 -2.59 -6.27 -1.77
CA ALA A 77 -2.17 -6.20 -3.16
C ALA A 77 -0.65 -6.00 -3.30
N VAL A 78 -0.10 -5.06 -2.52
CA VAL A 78 1.35 -4.78 -2.49
C VAL A 78 2.11 -5.97 -1.91
N PHE A 79 1.63 -6.56 -0.81
CA PHE A 79 2.24 -7.75 -0.21
C PHE A 79 2.35 -8.90 -1.19
N ARG A 80 1.29 -9.20 -1.95
CA ARG A 80 1.31 -10.25 -2.98
C ARG A 80 2.42 -10.02 -4.00
N LYS A 81 2.57 -8.79 -4.53
CA LYS A 81 3.63 -8.46 -5.50
C LYS A 81 5.03 -8.62 -4.91
N LEU A 82 5.25 -8.13 -3.69
CA LEU A 82 6.55 -8.24 -3.02
C LEU A 82 6.87 -9.69 -2.61
N LYS A 83 5.85 -10.49 -2.30
CA LYS A 83 6.00 -11.93 -2.03
C LYS A 83 6.39 -12.70 -3.29
N GLU A 84 5.80 -12.37 -4.44
CA GLU A 84 6.22 -12.92 -5.74
C GLU A 84 7.67 -12.56 -6.06
N GLU A 85 8.07 -11.30 -5.79
CA GLU A 85 9.47 -10.87 -5.91
C GLU A 85 10.40 -11.64 -4.96
N ALA A 86 9.99 -11.86 -3.71
CA ALA A 86 10.75 -12.65 -2.76
C ALA A 86 10.93 -14.10 -3.21
N ALA A 87 9.87 -14.72 -3.75
CA ALA A 87 9.92 -16.08 -4.28
C ALA A 87 10.86 -16.18 -5.49
N ALA A 88 10.83 -15.20 -6.40
CA ALA A 88 11.73 -15.15 -7.55
C ALA A 88 13.21 -15.10 -7.12
N ARG A 89 13.53 -14.34 -6.07
CA ARG A 89 14.91 -14.28 -5.51
C ARG A 89 15.35 -15.60 -4.89
N MET A 90 14.46 -16.22 -4.11
CA MET A 90 14.74 -17.54 -3.52
C MET A 90 15.01 -18.59 -4.59
N ALA A 91 14.26 -18.56 -5.70
CA ALA A 91 14.50 -19.45 -6.83
C ALA A 91 15.84 -19.15 -7.55
N ALA A 92 16.18 -17.87 -7.72
CA ALA A 92 17.43 -17.45 -8.37
C ALA A 92 18.69 -17.78 -7.55
N ALA A 93 18.59 -17.81 -6.22
CA ALA A 93 19.72 -18.15 -5.34
C ALA A 93 20.19 -19.61 -5.44
N GLY A 94 19.38 -20.50 -6.02
CA GLY A 94 19.70 -21.93 -6.21
C GLY A 94 19.73 -22.75 -4.90
N PRO A 95 19.86 -24.09 -4.99
CA PRO A 95 20.02 -24.94 -3.83
C PRO A 95 21.41 -24.73 -3.21
N SER A 96 21.43 -24.27 -1.95
CA SER A 96 22.58 -24.06 -1.06
C SER A 96 23.84 -24.84 -1.46
N SER A 97 24.75 -24.19 -2.17
CA SER A 97 26.14 -24.65 -2.24
C SER A 97 26.90 -24.02 -1.07
N ALA A 98 27.78 -24.81 -0.44
CA ALA A 98 28.48 -24.49 0.81
C ALA A 98 29.44 -23.28 0.76
N THR A 99 29.38 -22.48 -0.32
CA THR A 99 30.17 -21.27 -0.57
C THR A 99 29.31 -20.05 -0.94
N GLY A 100 27.97 -20.16 -0.95
CA GLY A 100 27.05 -19.14 -1.49
C GLY A 100 26.03 -18.53 -0.52
N GLY A 101 26.33 -18.44 0.78
CA GLY A 101 25.38 -18.00 1.82
C GLY A 101 24.74 -16.62 1.59
N SER A 102 25.44 -15.67 0.96
CA SER A 102 24.98 -14.27 0.92
C SER A 102 23.69 -14.05 0.11
N ALA A 103 23.50 -14.72 -1.04
CA ALA A 103 22.34 -14.51 -1.89
C ALA A 103 21.07 -15.15 -1.32
N ALA A 104 21.19 -16.38 -0.79
CA ALA A 104 20.09 -17.07 -0.13
C ALA A 104 19.69 -16.38 1.18
N ASP A 105 20.66 -15.87 1.95
CA ASP A 105 20.39 -15.11 3.17
C ASP A 105 19.76 -13.75 2.86
N ALA A 106 20.23 -13.02 1.83
CA ALA A 106 19.61 -11.77 1.38
C ALA A 106 18.16 -11.97 0.90
N ALA A 107 17.88 -13.06 0.17
CA ALA A 107 16.52 -13.40 -0.24
C ALA A 107 15.61 -13.72 0.95
N ARG A 108 16.13 -14.43 1.97
CA ARG A 108 15.42 -14.71 3.22
C ARG A 108 15.16 -13.43 4.03
N GLU A 109 16.15 -12.57 4.16
CA GLU A 109 16.04 -11.27 4.83
C GLU A 109 14.99 -10.37 4.17
N PHE A 110 14.96 -10.33 2.84
CA PHE A 110 13.95 -9.61 2.08
C PHE A 110 12.55 -10.17 2.36
N ALA A 111 12.36 -11.49 2.28
CA ALA A 111 11.07 -12.12 2.59
C ALA A 111 10.59 -11.82 4.01
N GLN A 112 11.49 -11.85 5.00
CA GLN A 112 11.18 -11.49 6.38
C GLN A 112 10.83 -10.01 6.55
N ALA A 113 11.53 -9.11 5.84
CA ALA A 113 11.23 -7.69 5.87
C ALA A 113 9.85 -7.39 5.28
N VAL A 114 9.51 -8.03 4.15
CA VAL A 114 8.19 -7.92 3.52
C VAL A 114 7.08 -8.45 4.43
N GLN A 115 7.30 -9.57 5.13
CA GLN A 115 6.32 -10.10 6.08
C GLN A 115 6.10 -9.16 7.27
N ARG A 116 7.18 -8.66 7.89
CA ARG A 116 7.06 -7.70 9.00
C ARG A 116 6.33 -6.43 8.58
N TRP A 117 6.67 -5.91 7.40
CA TRP A 117 5.99 -4.76 6.83
C TRP A 117 4.48 -5.03 6.64
N HIS A 118 4.09 -6.20 6.13
CA HIS A 118 2.68 -6.57 5.96
C HIS A 118 1.92 -6.61 7.29
N ASP A 119 2.52 -7.22 8.31
CA ASP A 119 1.91 -7.32 9.65
C ASP A 119 1.68 -5.93 10.26
N GLU A 120 2.68 -5.04 10.19
CA GLU A 120 2.62 -3.67 10.71
C GLU A 120 1.65 -2.79 9.89
N ALA A 121 1.73 -2.85 8.56
CA ALA A 121 0.83 -2.12 7.67
C ALA A 121 -0.63 -2.53 7.89
N GLY A 122 -0.89 -3.81 8.16
CA GLY A 122 -2.21 -4.30 8.51
C GLY A 122 -2.74 -3.72 9.83
N VAL A 123 -1.88 -3.46 10.82
CA VAL A 123 -2.28 -2.79 12.07
C VAL A 123 -2.65 -1.33 11.79
N GLU A 124 -1.84 -0.61 11.02
CA GLU A 124 -2.16 0.78 10.65
C GLU A 124 -3.48 0.87 9.88
N ALA A 125 -3.68 0.00 8.89
CA ALA A 125 -4.90 -0.07 8.09
C ALA A 125 -6.14 -0.35 8.95
N ARG A 126 -6.06 -1.25 9.94
CA ARG A 126 -7.17 -1.55 10.85
C ARG A 126 -7.50 -0.41 11.80
N THR A 127 -6.49 0.31 12.27
CA THR A 127 -6.69 1.45 13.17
C THR A 127 -7.23 2.66 12.42
N GLY A 128 -6.86 2.83 11.15
CA GLY A 128 -7.28 3.96 10.31
C GLY A 128 -6.47 5.23 10.58
N ILE A 129 -5.28 5.10 11.18
CA ILE A 129 -4.42 6.23 11.57
C ILE A 129 -3.83 7.01 10.39
N ASN A 130 -3.90 6.43 9.19
CA ASN A 130 -3.34 6.99 7.97
C ASN A 130 -4.33 7.90 7.22
N TRP A 131 -5.40 8.37 7.87
CA TRP A 131 -6.35 9.30 7.29
C TRP A 131 -6.44 10.59 8.10
N SER A 132 -6.38 11.72 7.40
CA SER A 132 -6.84 13.01 7.90
C SER A 132 -8.31 13.17 7.52
N HIS A 133 -9.15 13.42 8.51
CA HIS A 133 -10.59 13.47 8.35
C HIS A 133 -11.11 14.91 8.33
N ASP A 134 -11.84 15.27 7.26
CA ASP A 134 -12.71 16.44 7.22
C ASP A 134 -14.15 15.96 7.17
N TRP A 135 -14.75 15.78 8.35
CA TRP A 135 -16.13 15.32 8.50
C TRP A 135 -17.15 16.32 7.96
N SER A 136 -16.81 17.61 7.95
CA SER A 136 -17.70 18.66 7.45
C SER A 136 -17.81 18.62 5.94
N ALA A 137 -16.68 18.43 5.25
CA ALA A 137 -16.62 18.28 3.80
C ALA A 137 -16.79 16.82 3.33
N ARG A 138 -16.91 15.86 4.26
CA ARG A 138 -16.92 14.41 4.00
C ARG A 138 -15.75 13.97 3.11
N SER A 139 -14.59 14.57 3.35
CA SER A 139 -13.39 14.36 2.57
C SER A 139 -12.28 13.85 3.47
N HIS A 140 -11.51 12.88 2.98
CA HIS A 140 -10.46 12.23 3.76
C HIS A 140 -9.21 12.15 2.93
N THR A 141 -8.10 12.61 3.48
CA THR A 141 -6.82 12.61 2.78
C THR A 141 -5.91 11.58 3.41
N TYR A 142 -5.36 10.68 2.60
CA TYR A 142 -4.37 9.72 3.03
C TYR A 142 -3.10 10.44 3.48
N LYS A 143 -2.57 10.03 4.63
CA LYS A 143 -1.35 10.53 5.23
C LYS A 143 -0.36 9.36 5.39
N PRO A 144 0.88 9.49 4.89
CA PRO A 144 1.92 8.47 5.06
C PRO A 144 2.14 8.04 6.52
N GLY A 145 1.89 6.76 6.79
CA GLY A 145 2.19 6.07 8.05
C GLY A 145 3.64 5.59 8.15
N GLN A 146 3.94 4.80 9.19
CA GLN A 146 5.24 4.15 9.33
C GLN A 146 5.41 3.06 8.27
N ALA A 147 4.33 2.34 7.94
CA ALA A 147 4.34 1.30 6.92
C ALA A 147 4.84 1.79 5.56
N LEU A 148 4.46 2.99 5.12
CA LEU A 148 4.94 3.54 3.85
C LEU A 148 6.45 3.80 3.91
N ARG A 149 6.93 4.48 4.97
CA ARG A 149 8.37 4.72 5.18
C ARG A 149 9.18 3.43 5.19
N ASP A 150 8.62 2.36 5.73
CA ASP A 150 9.28 1.07 5.81
C ASP A 150 9.39 0.39 4.46
N LEU A 151 8.38 0.58 3.62
CA LEU A 151 8.39 0.12 2.24
C LEU A 151 9.52 0.79 1.43
N ALA A 152 9.71 2.11 1.57
CA ALA A 152 10.86 2.81 0.98
C ALA A 152 12.21 2.26 1.50
N ARG A 153 12.30 1.93 2.80
CA ARG A 153 13.52 1.33 3.38
C ARG A 153 13.83 -0.04 2.75
N ILE A 154 12.81 -0.89 2.56
CA ILE A 154 12.95 -2.18 1.90
C ILE A 154 13.42 -1.97 0.44
N GLY A 155 12.77 -1.09 -0.30
CA GLY A 155 13.11 -0.79 -1.69
C GLY A 155 14.52 -0.21 -1.87
N ASN A 156 14.97 0.66 -0.97
CA ASN A 156 16.32 1.23 -1.04
C ASN A 156 17.41 0.21 -0.71
N ARG A 157 17.19 -0.66 0.30
CA ARG A 157 18.11 -1.77 0.58
C ARG A 157 18.22 -2.70 -0.63
N ASN A 158 17.09 -2.96 -1.29
CA ASN A 158 17.06 -3.79 -2.49
C ASN A 158 17.95 -3.24 -3.61
N LYS A 159 17.86 -1.93 -3.90
CA LYS A 159 18.71 -1.30 -4.92
C LYS A 159 20.19 -1.37 -4.57
N GLN A 160 20.54 -1.19 -3.29
CA GLN A 160 21.92 -1.30 -2.82
C GLN A 160 22.49 -2.70 -3.02
N THR A 161 21.71 -3.75 -2.75
CA THR A 161 22.12 -5.14 -3.02
C THR A 161 22.22 -5.46 -4.52
N ALA A 162 21.37 -4.85 -5.36
CA ALA A 162 21.39 -5.07 -6.81
C ALA A 162 22.54 -4.35 -7.53
N GLY A 163 23.02 -3.22 -7.01
CA GLY A 163 24.12 -2.44 -7.61
C GLY A 163 25.53 -2.85 -7.16
N GLN A 164 25.67 -3.91 -6.36
CA GLN A 164 26.96 -4.45 -5.90
C GLN A 164 27.44 -5.68 -6.72
N HIS A 165 26.75 -6.00 -7.82
CA HIS A 165 27.10 -7.05 -8.77
C HIS A 165 27.38 -6.45 -10.16
#